data_AF-A0A8C5JEF1-F1
#
_entry.id   AF-A0A8C5JEF1-F1
#
_cell.length_a   1.000
_cell.length_b   1.000
_cell.length_c   1.000
_cell.angle_alpha   90.00
_cell.angle_beta   90.00
_cell.angle_gamma   90.00
#
_symmetry.space_group_name_H-M   'P 1'
#
loop_
_entity.id
_entity.type
_entity.pdbx_description
1 polymer ?
#
loop_
_entity_poly.entity_id
_entity_poly.type
_entity_poly.pdbx_seq_one_letter_code
_entity_poly.pdbx_strand_id
1 'polypeptide(L)'
;QAVVTWRCLYPHSDVTGATLRCPPDVTGVPLCEQEQVVQVTWLKRGGAGAVPAEVAVLNPQHGEHVQEPFVGRVLRHGHGDLGDGAIVLRNAVQGDEGDYECHLITFPMGNFEGRLTLRVLVPPLPILNPGPPLEEGQGRTLAASCTAEGSPVPSVRWETEVRGTNAT
;
A
#
# COMPACT_ATOMS: atom_id res chain seq x y z
N GLN A 1 0.92 -6.66 12.54
CA GLN A 1 1.01 -5.25 12.12
C GLN A 1 1.47 -5.22 10.67
N ALA A 2 0.77 -4.50 9.79
CA ALA A 2 1.12 -4.44 8.38
C ALA A 2 2.32 -3.51 8.15
N VAL A 3 3.22 -3.94 7.28
CA VAL A 3 4.37 -3.17 6.78
C VAL A 3 4.18 -3.04 5.29
N VAL A 4 4.20 -1.80 4.79
CA VAL A 4 4.00 -1.53 3.36
C VAL A 4 5.21 -0.80 2.83
N THR A 5 5.77 -1.29 1.72
CA THR A 5 6.87 -0.65 1.01
C THR A 5 6.31 0.06 -0.21
N TRP A 6 6.61 1.34 -0.32
CA TRP A 6 6.10 2.27 -1.32
C TRP A 6 7.27 2.68 -2.17
N ARG A 7 7.22 2.43 -3.47
CA ARG A 7 8.25 2.89 -4.41
C ARG A 7 7.67 4.02 -5.24
N CYS A 8 8.46 5.07 -5.43
CA CYS A 8 8.09 6.04 -6.44
C CYS A 8 8.67 5.57 -7.78
N LEU A 9 7.81 4.98 -8.61
CA LEU A 9 8.24 4.39 -9.86
C LEU A 9 8.67 5.49 -10.84
N TYR A 10 9.85 5.32 -11.41
CA TYR A 10 10.33 6.11 -12.54
C TYR A 10 9.47 5.87 -13.79
N PRO A 11 9.20 6.88 -14.63
CA PRO A 11 8.61 6.64 -15.94
C PRO A 11 9.55 5.86 -16.88
N HIS A 12 10.83 5.68 -16.52
CA HIS A 12 11.78 4.92 -17.32
C HIS A 12 11.82 3.41 -17.04
N SER A 13 10.92 2.87 -16.22
CA SER A 13 10.73 1.42 -16.07
C SER A 13 9.49 0.96 -16.82
N ASP A 14 9.46 1.10 -18.14
CA ASP A 14 8.45 0.42 -18.94
C ASP A 14 8.79 -1.09 -18.97
N VAL A 15 7.87 -1.90 -18.44
CA VAL A 15 7.98 -3.35 -18.21
C VAL A 15 7.87 -4.14 -19.54
N THR A 16 7.92 -3.48 -20.69
CA THR A 16 7.68 -4.07 -22.01
C THR A 16 8.92 -4.39 -22.84
N GLY A 17 10.13 -4.31 -22.27
CA GLY A 17 11.35 -4.74 -22.96
C GLY A 17 11.83 -3.79 -24.07
N ALA A 18 11.29 -2.57 -24.13
CA ALA A 18 11.83 -1.49 -24.95
C ALA A 18 12.89 -0.72 -24.15
N THR A 19 14.15 -0.78 -24.57
CA THR A 19 15.22 0.04 -24.02
C THR A 19 14.86 1.52 -24.22
N LEU A 20 14.49 2.22 -23.13
CA LEU A 20 14.27 3.65 -23.18
C LEU A 20 15.59 4.35 -23.52
N ARG A 21 15.62 5.05 -24.65
CA ARG A 21 16.79 5.81 -25.09
C ARG A 21 16.80 7.14 -24.37
N CYS A 22 17.72 7.31 -23.43
CA CYS A 22 17.93 8.59 -22.75
C CYS A 22 18.63 9.58 -23.69
N PRO A 23 18.26 10.88 -23.67
CA PRO A 23 19.02 11.90 -24.38
C PRO A 23 20.45 11.96 -23.84
N PRO A 24 21.47 12.18 -24.69
CA PRO A 24 22.84 12.42 -24.23
C PRO A 24 23.01 13.87 -23.73
N ASP A 25 23.86 14.06 -22.72
CA ASP A 25 24.38 15.36 -22.32
C ASP A 25 25.39 15.92 -23.35
N VAL A 26 25.88 17.14 -23.15
CA VAL A 26 26.93 17.80 -23.94
C VAL A 26 28.23 16.98 -24.04
N THR A 27 28.45 16.05 -23.10
CA THR A 27 29.59 15.13 -23.08
C THR A 27 29.31 13.78 -23.75
N GLY A 28 28.09 13.54 -24.24
CA GLY A 28 27.67 12.29 -24.88
C GLY A 28 27.23 11.19 -23.91
N VAL A 29 27.21 11.47 -22.60
CA VAL A 29 26.74 10.53 -21.56
C VAL A 29 25.21 10.54 -21.49
N PRO A 30 24.53 9.37 -21.41
CA PRO A 30 23.08 9.33 -21.24
C PRO A 30 22.64 10.01 -19.93
N LEU A 31 21.71 10.96 -19.97
CA LEU A 31 21.30 11.74 -18.79
C LEU A 31 20.77 10.87 -17.64
N CYS A 32 20.14 9.73 -17.94
CA CYS A 32 19.66 8.78 -16.93
C CYS A 32 20.79 8.09 -16.14
N GLU A 33 22.01 8.02 -16.69
CA GLU A 33 23.19 7.48 -15.98
C GLU A 33 23.86 8.53 -15.08
N GLN A 34 23.49 9.81 -15.22
CA GLN A 34 23.96 10.94 -14.40
C GLN A 34 22.86 11.47 -13.47
N GLU A 35 21.78 10.72 -13.35
CA GLU A 35 20.60 11.15 -12.62
C GLU A 35 20.84 11.13 -11.10
N GLN A 36 20.68 12.29 -10.48
CA GLN A 36 20.71 12.44 -9.03
C GLN A 36 19.31 12.79 -8.52
N VAL A 37 18.81 12.01 -7.56
CA VAL A 37 17.60 12.35 -6.82
C VAL A 37 17.94 13.43 -5.79
N VAL A 38 17.37 14.61 -5.99
CA VAL A 38 17.56 15.80 -5.14
C VAL A 38 16.61 15.76 -3.95
N GLN A 39 15.34 15.41 -4.18
CA GLN A 39 14.33 15.36 -3.14
C GLN A 39 13.19 14.42 -3.52
N VAL A 40 12.60 13.76 -2.52
CA VAL A 40 11.40 12.96 -2.65
C VAL A 40 10.35 13.50 -1.69
N THR A 41 9.15 13.78 -2.19
CA THR A 41 8.02 14.26 -1.37
C THR A 41 6.86 13.28 -1.50
N TRP A 42 6.41 12.72 -0.39
CA TRP A 42 5.24 11.86 -0.30
C TRP A 42 4.04 12.65 0.18
N LEU A 43 2.91 12.49 -0.50
CA LEU A 43 1.66 13.19 -0.26
C LEU A 43 0.52 12.17 -0.15
N LYS A 44 -0.41 12.38 0.79
CA LYS A 44 -1.69 11.68 0.86
C LYS A 44 -2.76 12.56 0.23
N ARG A 45 -3.46 12.05 -0.77
CA ARG A 45 -4.58 12.77 -1.39
C ARG A 45 -5.76 12.79 -0.43
N GLY A 46 -6.34 13.96 -0.24
CA GLY A 46 -7.61 14.11 0.45
C GLY A 46 -8.79 13.75 -0.45
N GLY A 47 -10.01 13.98 0.06
CA GLY A 47 -11.23 13.86 -0.74
C GLY A 47 -11.27 14.85 -1.92
N ALA A 48 -12.29 14.76 -2.76
CA ALA A 48 -12.42 15.61 -3.94
C ALA A 48 -12.34 17.10 -3.59
N GLY A 49 -11.36 17.81 -4.18
CA GLY A 49 -11.12 19.24 -3.94
C GLY A 49 -10.29 19.58 -2.70
N ALA A 50 -9.87 18.59 -1.90
CA ALA A 50 -8.96 18.81 -0.79
C ALA A 50 -7.51 18.93 -1.27
N VAL A 51 -6.74 19.78 -0.59
CA VAL A 51 -5.29 19.89 -0.80
C VAL A 51 -4.61 18.60 -0.31
N PRO A 52 -3.67 18.01 -1.07
CA PRO A 52 -2.90 16.85 -0.62
C PRO A 52 -2.16 17.16 0.69
N ALA A 53 -2.24 16.26 1.66
CA ALA A 53 -1.51 16.36 2.91
C ALA A 53 -0.10 15.81 2.72
N GLU A 54 0.91 16.54 3.17
CA GLU A 54 2.28 16.04 3.17
C GLU A 54 2.45 14.90 4.18
N VAL A 55 3.11 13.83 3.76
CA VAL A 55 3.40 12.64 4.56
C VAL A 55 4.85 12.67 5.01
N ALA A 56 5.77 12.81 4.05
CA ALA A 56 7.20 12.88 4.31
C ALA A 56 7.97 13.58 3.18
N VAL A 57 9.04 14.28 3.54
CA VAL A 57 10.04 14.83 2.63
C VAL A 57 11.37 14.17 2.94
N LEU A 58 12.03 13.61 1.93
CA LEU A 58 13.35 13.02 2.03
C LEU A 58 14.32 13.83 1.18
N ASN A 59 15.39 14.30 1.80
CA ASN A 59 16.43 15.08 1.13
C ASN A 59 17.81 14.58 1.58
N PRO A 60 18.77 14.30 0.68
CA PRO A 60 20.08 13.75 1.08
C PRO A 60 20.89 14.71 1.95
N GLN A 61 20.69 16.02 1.79
CA GLN A 61 21.43 17.07 2.50
C GLN A 61 20.75 17.49 3.81
N HIS A 62 19.42 17.47 3.85
CA HIS A 62 18.62 17.94 4.98
C HIS A 62 17.98 16.82 5.81
N GLY A 63 18.11 15.57 5.38
CA GLY A 63 17.53 14.41 6.07
C GLY A 63 16.05 14.21 5.76
N GLU A 64 15.34 13.65 6.74
CA GLU A 64 13.95 13.23 6.61
C GLU A 64 13.04 14.13 7.47
N HIS A 65 11.97 14.63 6.87
CA HIS A 65 10.92 15.36 7.57
C HIS A 65 9.60 14.61 7.41
N VAL A 66 9.03 14.11 8.50
CA VAL A 66 7.79 13.33 8.49
C VAL A 66 6.71 14.11 9.23
N GLN A 67 5.53 14.22 8.64
CA GLN A 67 4.40 14.94 9.23
C GLN A 67 3.51 14.02 10.06
N GLU A 68 2.79 14.61 11.02
CA GLU A 68 1.73 13.90 11.75
C GLU A 68 0.58 13.50 10.79
N PRO A 69 -0.05 12.31 10.95
CA PRO A 69 0.14 11.30 12.01
C PRO A 69 1.15 10.20 11.65
N PHE A 70 2.13 10.48 10.78
CA PHE A 70 3.07 9.48 10.25
C PHE A 70 4.42 9.44 10.99
N VAL A 71 4.64 10.39 11.91
CA VAL A 71 5.85 10.46 12.74
C VAL A 71 6.11 9.12 13.44
N GLY A 72 7.34 8.62 13.31
CA GLY A 72 7.76 7.32 13.89
C GLY A 72 7.21 6.07 13.17
N ARG A 73 6.39 6.23 12.14
CA ARG A 73 5.83 5.13 11.33
C ARG A 73 6.44 5.04 9.93
N VAL A 74 6.87 6.16 9.37
CA VAL A 74 7.57 6.20 8.07
C VAL A 74 9.06 5.98 8.28
N LEU A 75 9.63 5.07 7.50
CA LEU A 75 11.06 4.81 7.40
C LEU A 75 11.50 4.90 5.96
N ARG A 76 12.69 5.45 5.70
CA ARG A 76 13.29 5.35 4.38
C ARG A 76 13.75 3.92 4.06
N HIS A 77 13.55 3.50 2.82
CA HIS A 77 14.02 2.20 2.34
C HIS A 77 15.50 2.29 1.90
N GLY A 78 16.39 1.60 2.63
CA GLY A 78 17.83 1.52 2.31
C GLY A 78 18.72 2.51 3.07
N HIS A 79 20.03 2.34 2.93
CA HIS A 79 21.07 3.14 3.59
C HIS A 79 21.90 3.82 2.49
N GLY A 80 21.96 5.16 2.43
CA GLY A 80 22.81 5.89 1.44
C GLY A 80 22.06 6.89 0.55
N ASP A 81 22.08 6.72 -0.78
CA ASP A 81 21.41 7.58 -1.77
C ASP A 81 19.89 7.32 -1.86
N LEU A 82 19.11 8.37 -2.12
CA LEU A 82 17.63 8.31 -2.12
C LEU A 82 17.05 7.29 -3.11
N GLY A 83 17.83 6.79 -4.06
CA GLY A 83 17.48 5.66 -4.92
C GLY A 83 16.16 5.88 -5.66
N ASP A 84 15.21 4.96 -5.46
CA ASP A 84 13.84 5.00 -6.01
C ASP A 84 12.85 5.81 -5.14
N GLY A 85 13.36 6.56 -4.16
CA GLY A 85 12.57 7.38 -3.24
C GLY A 85 11.62 6.59 -2.35
N ALA A 86 11.88 5.31 -2.16
CA ALA A 86 10.96 4.41 -1.48
C ALA A 86 10.89 4.64 0.04
N ILE A 87 9.67 4.55 0.58
CA ILE A 87 9.40 4.57 2.02
C ILE A 87 8.73 3.29 2.48
N VAL A 88 8.88 2.99 3.77
CA VAL A 88 8.20 1.93 4.47
C VAL A 88 7.28 2.55 5.51
N LEU A 89 5.98 2.30 5.39
CA LEU A 89 5.01 2.64 6.43
C LEU A 89 4.81 1.44 7.36
N ARG A 90 5.23 1.59 8.62
CA ARG A 90 5.03 0.61 9.68
C ARG A 90 3.73 0.87 10.43
N ASN A 91 3.18 -0.19 11.01
CA ASN A 91 1.97 -0.12 11.82
C ASN A 91 0.83 0.56 11.05
N ALA A 92 0.67 0.16 9.79
CA ALA A 92 -0.42 0.66 8.95
C ALA A 92 -1.76 0.26 9.57
N VAL A 93 -2.67 1.22 9.63
CA VAL A 93 -4.04 1.07 10.16
C VAL A 93 -5.05 1.42 9.07
N GLN A 94 -6.31 1.03 9.27
CA GLN A 94 -7.36 1.26 8.27
C GLN A 94 -7.51 2.75 7.88
N GLY A 95 -7.27 3.68 8.81
CA GLY A 95 -7.28 5.13 8.51
C GLY A 95 -6.15 5.59 7.58
N ASP A 96 -5.10 4.79 7.38
CA ASP A 96 -4.03 5.10 6.43
C ASP A 96 -4.46 4.79 4.99
N GLU A 97 -5.52 4.01 4.74
CA GLU A 97 -6.01 3.74 3.39
C GLU A 97 -6.29 5.04 2.62
N GLY A 98 -6.06 4.98 1.31
CA GLY A 98 -6.29 6.10 0.40
C GLY A 98 -5.31 6.15 -0.76
N ASP A 99 -5.44 7.19 -1.57
CA ASP A 99 -4.57 7.47 -2.69
C ASP A 99 -3.41 8.37 -2.25
N TYR A 100 -2.23 8.05 -2.74
CA TYR A 100 -1.02 8.77 -2.44
C TYR A 100 -0.28 9.10 -3.72
N GLU A 101 0.56 10.11 -3.60
CA GLU A 101 1.34 10.67 -4.67
C GLU A 101 2.75 10.90 -4.16
N CYS A 102 3.73 10.63 -5.02
CA CYS A 102 5.12 10.87 -4.71
C CYS A 102 5.73 11.74 -5.81
N HIS A 103 6.42 12.80 -5.39
CA HIS A 103 7.11 13.74 -6.27
C HIS A 103 8.61 13.53 -6.13
N LEU A 104 9.25 13.10 -7.22
CA LEU A 104 10.70 13.01 -7.32
C LEU A 104 11.22 14.24 -8.02
N ILE A 105 12.13 14.96 -7.36
CA ILE A 105 12.90 16.03 -7.96
C ILE A 105 14.29 15.47 -8.26
N THR A 106 14.66 15.48 -9.53
CA THR A 106 15.92 14.93 -10.04
C THR A 106 16.68 16.00 -10.81
N PHE A 107 17.99 15.82 -10.88
CA PHE A 107 18.85 16.61 -11.74
C PHE A 107 19.68 15.67 -12.61
N PRO A 108 19.80 15.91 -13.93
CA PRO A 108 19.18 16.98 -14.73
C PRO A 108 17.78 16.62 -15.29
N MET A 109 17.25 15.44 -14.96
CA MET A 109 16.07 14.86 -15.61
C MET A 109 14.73 15.54 -15.28
N GLY A 110 14.70 16.43 -14.27
CA GLY A 110 13.53 17.22 -13.93
C GLY A 110 12.69 16.59 -12.82
N ASN A 111 11.37 16.77 -12.88
CA ASN A 111 10.45 16.26 -11.86
C ASN A 111 9.57 15.13 -12.40
N PHE A 112 9.29 14.16 -11.54
CA PHE A 112 8.46 13.00 -11.83
C PHE A 112 7.43 12.79 -10.74
N GLU A 113 6.26 12.29 -11.13
CA GLU A 113 5.15 11.99 -10.23
C GLU A 113 4.77 10.51 -10.35
N GLY A 114 4.67 9.82 -9.21
CA GLY A 114 4.09 8.49 -9.12
C GLY A 114 2.82 8.50 -8.27
N ARG A 115 1.85 7.63 -8.61
CA ARG A 115 0.61 7.47 -7.84
C ARG A 115 0.42 6.04 -7.41
N LEU A 116 -0.11 5.84 -6.21
CA LEU A 116 -0.49 4.52 -5.75
C LEU A 116 -1.66 4.58 -4.76
N THR A 117 -2.44 3.50 -4.72
CA THR A 117 -3.55 3.34 -3.77
C THR A 117 -3.14 2.34 -2.69
N LEU A 118 -3.19 2.78 -1.43
CA LEU A 118 -2.98 1.92 -0.28
C LEU A 118 -4.27 1.24 0.14
N ARG A 119 -4.21 -0.09 0.24
CA ARG A 119 -5.22 -0.92 0.88
C ARG A 119 -4.60 -1.67 2.05
N VAL A 120 -5.25 -1.64 3.20
CA VAL A 120 -4.80 -2.33 4.41
C VAL A 120 -5.59 -3.62 4.56
N LEU A 121 -4.87 -4.73 4.48
CA LEU A 121 -5.46 -6.06 4.59
C LEU A 121 -5.58 -6.47 6.06
N VAL A 122 -6.75 -6.98 6.41
CA VAL A 122 -7.04 -7.53 7.75
C VAL A 122 -7.34 -9.01 7.58
N PRO A 123 -6.52 -9.92 8.15
CA PRO A 123 -6.77 -11.35 8.08
C PRO A 123 -8.17 -11.70 8.61
N PRO A 124 -8.85 -12.69 8.03
CA PRO A 124 -10.16 -13.08 8.50
C PRO A 124 -10.10 -13.69 9.90
N LEU A 125 -10.98 -13.25 10.80
CA LEU A 125 -11.22 -13.89 12.09
C LEU A 125 -12.55 -14.67 12.04
N PRO A 126 -12.52 -16.00 11.85
CA PRO A 126 -13.72 -16.81 11.86
C PRO A 126 -14.22 -17.04 13.30
N ILE A 127 -15.52 -16.88 13.49
CA ILE A 127 -16.23 -17.08 14.76
C ILE A 127 -17.33 -18.11 14.49
N LEU A 128 -17.21 -19.28 15.12
CA LEU A 128 -18.20 -20.35 15.06
C LEU A 128 -19.06 -20.30 16.32
N ASN A 129 -20.36 -20.09 16.12
CA ASN A 129 -21.37 -20.08 17.17
C ASN A 129 -22.21 -21.35 17.06
N PRO A 130 -22.08 -22.31 17.98
CA PRO A 130 -22.95 -23.48 18.03
C PRO A 130 -24.40 -23.07 18.18
N GLY A 131 -25.30 -23.78 17.49
CA GLY A 131 -26.73 -23.67 17.71
C GLY A 131 -27.15 -24.25 19.07
N PRO A 132 -28.43 -24.16 19.42
CA PRO A 132 -28.97 -24.85 20.60
C PRO A 132 -28.80 -26.38 20.48
N PRO A 133 -28.91 -27.12 21.60
CA PRO A 133 -28.93 -28.57 21.58
C PRO A 133 -29.99 -29.09 20.60
N LEU A 134 -29.60 -30.06 19.79
CA LEU A 134 -30.47 -30.66 18.79
C LEU A 134 -31.20 -31.86 19.40
N GLU A 135 -32.53 -31.88 19.32
CA GLU A 135 -33.35 -33.04 19.71
C GLU A 135 -33.83 -33.82 18.49
N GLU A 136 -33.89 -35.14 18.63
CA GLU A 136 -34.35 -36.03 17.57
C GLU A 136 -35.84 -35.80 17.28
N GLY A 137 -36.20 -35.72 15.99
CA GLY A 137 -37.57 -35.49 15.55
C GLY A 137 -38.01 -34.03 15.44
N GLN A 138 -37.16 -33.07 15.85
CA GLN A 138 -37.51 -31.64 15.85
C GLN A 138 -37.45 -30.95 14.46
N GLY A 139 -37.23 -31.72 13.39
CA GLY A 139 -37.13 -31.20 12.03
C GLY A 139 -35.82 -30.44 11.77
N ARG A 140 -35.82 -29.51 10.80
CA ARG A 140 -34.65 -28.68 10.48
C ARG A 140 -34.53 -27.52 11.47
N THR A 141 -33.40 -27.39 12.14
CA THR A 141 -33.08 -26.29 13.05
C THR A 141 -31.65 -25.80 12.84
N LEU A 142 -31.30 -24.65 13.44
CA LEU A 142 -29.96 -24.06 13.35
C LEU A 142 -28.95 -24.94 14.10
N ALA A 143 -28.03 -25.58 13.36
CA ALA A 143 -26.96 -26.38 13.94
C ALA A 143 -25.76 -25.53 14.40
N ALA A 144 -25.39 -24.52 13.60
CA ALA A 144 -24.33 -23.57 13.90
C ALA A 144 -24.46 -22.34 12.99
N SER A 145 -23.86 -21.23 13.44
CA SER A 145 -23.65 -20.02 12.63
C SER A 145 -22.15 -19.72 12.57
N CYS A 146 -21.66 -19.26 11.43
CA CYS A 146 -20.26 -18.90 11.22
C CYS A 146 -20.21 -17.49 10.65
N THR A 147 -19.51 -16.60 11.34
CA THR A 147 -19.27 -15.22 10.92
C THR A 147 -17.78 -14.99 10.82
N ALA A 148 -17.34 -14.20 9.84
CA ALA A 148 -15.93 -13.84 9.72
C ALA A 148 -15.80 -12.35 9.42
N GLU A 149 -14.93 -11.68 10.16
CA GLU A 149 -14.56 -10.28 9.92
C GLU A 149 -13.19 -10.22 9.27
N GLY A 150 -13.00 -9.33 8.29
CA GLY A 150 -11.74 -9.17 7.57
C GLY A 150 -11.83 -8.10 6.50
N SER A 151 -10.68 -7.73 5.93
CA SER A 151 -10.55 -6.81 4.81
C SER A 151 -9.63 -7.42 3.74
N PRO A 152 -10.13 -7.72 2.52
CA PRO A 152 -11.53 -7.58 2.08
C PRO A 152 -12.49 -8.50 2.83
N VAL A 153 -13.79 -8.26 2.69
CA VAL A 153 -14.85 -9.07 3.34
C VAL A 153 -14.65 -10.55 2.99
N PRO A 154 -14.47 -11.43 3.99
CA PRO A 154 -14.19 -12.83 3.74
C PRO A 154 -15.43 -13.59 3.27
N SER A 155 -15.24 -14.60 2.42
CA SER A 155 -16.29 -15.55 2.06
C SER A 155 -16.35 -16.69 3.07
N VAL A 156 -17.56 -17.01 3.53
CA VAL A 156 -17.81 -18.10 4.49
C VAL A 156 -18.46 -19.26 3.74
N ARG A 157 -17.92 -20.46 3.91
CA ARG A 157 -18.45 -21.70 3.34
C ARG A 157 -18.43 -22.81 4.39
N TRP A 158 -19.44 -23.67 4.34
CA TRP A 158 -19.55 -24.82 5.23
C TRP A 158 -19.01 -26.07 4.52
N GLU A 159 -18.18 -26.82 5.23
CA GLU A 159 -17.78 -28.19 4.85
C GLU A 159 -18.27 -29.12 5.96
N THR A 160 -19.19 -30.02 5.63
CA THR A 160 -19.78 -30.96 6.59
C THR A 160 -20.32 -32.18 5.87
N GLU A 161 -20.24 -33.34 6.51
CA GLU A 161 -20.89 -34.57 6.06
C GLU A 161 -22.40 -34.57 6.41
N VAL A 162 -22.83 -33.66 7.28
CA VAL A 162 -24.23 -33.54 7.72
C VAL A 162 -25.07 -32.94 6.60
N ARG A 163 -26.17 -33.61 6.25
CA ARG A 163 -27.14 -33.10 5.28
C ARG A 163 -27.94 -31.93 5.87
N GLY A 164 -27.51 -30.71 5.57
CA GLY A 164 -28.18 -29.46 5.96
C GLY A 164 -28.41 -28.52 4.78
N THR A 165 -29.04 -27.38 5.04
CA THR A 165 -29.12 -26.25 4.11
C THR A 165 -28.34 -25.09 4.69
N ASN A 166 -27.44 -24.50 3.91
CA ASN A 166 -26.77 -23.26 4.27
C ASN A 166 -27.63 -22.05 3.86
N ALA A 167 -27.80 -21.11 4.78
CA ALA A 167 -28.24 -19.76 4.47
C ALA A 167 -27.04 -18.85 4.71
N THR A 168 -26.61 -18.16 3.65
CA THR A 168 -25.63 -17.05 3.71
C THR A 168 -26.32 -15.76 4.09
#